data_AF-A0A1E4S4A4-F1
#
_entry.id   AF-A0A1E4S4A4-F1
#
_cell.length_a   1.000
_cell.length_b   1.000
_cell.length_c   1.000
_cell.angle_alpha   90.00
_cell.angle_beta   90.00
_cell.angle_gamma   90.00
#
_symmetry.space_group_name_H-M   'P 1'
#
loop_
_entity.id
_entity.type
_entity.pdbx_description
1 polymer ?
#
loop_
_entity_poly.entity_id
_entity_poly.type
_entity_poly.pdbx_seq_one_letter_code
_entity_poly.pdbx_strand_id
1 'polypeptide(L)'
;MRSALYVYTRRAFSSTPCRWRQFTSLQSLQDCITTDITSGSLDERKLLDDFKDIFAYAEKSSFTELSDLQRLSRNLLESQRSLEQATVKNIMLLHPPSTLIAPLLESFSAISPGPIPKSIADIAVRRCLWEADIQNAVKVVDLTTASPRYLKAMTQKRNSTVLSAFTGVIGVGGLMHYGISLLELPSTAGIFAMVATYALNIGFFGYAAFGGKFVGSVKNIQWKNGVPMSHRYVHADELTLLSKIAEADMKINGHEGYVSPGFKTEMDKRGIEIILPETELMLEEYWLTGGENFEWVEPDQDPADIIWRQNVATKKPNLLKDDIKWTDKFIQGGADQQTPNDQQGTAPSKAY
;
A
#
# COMPACT_ATOMS: atom_id res chain seq x y z
N MET A 1 54.93 -19.98 -46.77
CA MET A 1 53.70 -19.24 -47.13
C MET A 1 52.51 -20.20 -47.00
N ARG A 2 51.80 -20.15 -45.86
CA ARG A 2 50.58 -20.94 -45.62
C ARG A 2 49.44 -19.96 -45.40
N SER A 3 48.49 -19.93 -46.34
CA SER A 3 47.31 -19.08 -46.30
C SER A 3 46.25 -19.73 -45.42
N ALA A 4 45.87 -19.04 -44.35
CA ALA A 4 44.76 -19.40 -43.48
C ALA A 4 43.44 -18.92 -44.11
N LEU A 5 42.61 -19.87 -44.53
CA LEU A 5 41.23 -19.62 -44.95
C LEU A 5 40.35 -19.55 -43.69
N TYR A 6 39.97 -18.33 -43.32
CA TYR A 6 38.92 -18.08 -42.33
C TYR A 6 37.56 -18.47 -42.94
N VAL A 7 36.99 -19.58 -42.47
CA VAL A 7 35.62 -19.99 -42.81
C VAL A 7 34.67 -19.20 -41.91
N TYR A 8 34.08 -18.15 -42.48
CA TYR A 8 33.01 -17.37 -41.85
C TYR A 8 31.68 -18.13 -42.01
N THR A 9 31.33 -18.97 -41.05
CA THR A 9 29.98 -19.57 -41.02
C THR A 9 28.96 -18.52 -40.60
N ARG A 10 28.30 -17.89 -41.58
CA ARG A 10 27.04 -17.16 -41.37
C ARG A 10 25.98 -18.17 -40.93
N ARG A 11 25.68 -18.22 -39.63
CA ARG A 11 24.43 -18.81 -39.15
C ARG A 11 23.29 -17.90 -39.60
N ALA A 12 22.46 -18.39 -40.51
CA ALA A 12 21.16 -17.81 -40.78
C ALA A 12 20.30 -17.96 -39.52
N PHE A 13 20.17 -16.88 -38.74
CA PHE A 13 19.18 -16.80 -37.68
C PHE A 13 17.80 -16.77 -38.35
N SER A 14 17.08 -17.89 -38.29
CA SER A 14 15.65 -17.94 -38.59
C SER A 14 14.93 -17.01 -37.63
N SER A 15 14.31 -15.95 -38.14
CA SER A 15 13.54 -14.93 -37.41
C SER A 15 12.23 -15.50 -36.88
N THR A 16 12.30 -16.51 -36.03
CA THR A 16 11.16 -16.96 -35.23
C THR A 16 11.02 -16.01 -34.04
N PRO A 17 9.87 -15.34 -33.86
CA PRO A 17 9.68 -14.40 -32.76
C PRO A 17 9.88 -15.12 -31.42
N CYS A 18 10.66 -14.53 -30.51
CA CYS A 18 11.14 -15.11 -29.23
C CYS A 18 10.05 -15.56 -28.22
N ARG A 19 8.77 -15.59 -28.59
CA ARG A 19 7.64 -15.72 -27.67
C ARG A 19 7.64 -17.07 -26.93
N TRP A 20 7.68 -17.03 -25.60
CA TRP A 20 7.53 -18.14 -24.63
C TRP A 20 8.75 -19.04 -24.37
N ARG A 21 9.98 -18.51 -24.35
CA ARG A 21 11.15 -19.33 -23.97
C ARG A 21 11.44 -19.22 -22.47
N GLN A 22 11.60 -20.39 -21.84
CA GLN A 22 12.38 -20.46 -20.61
C GLN A 22 13.84 -20.20 -20.98
N PHE A 23 14.33 -19.00 -20.72
CA PHE A 23 15.74 -18.66 -20.93
C PHE A 23 16.59 -19.44 -19.94
N THR A 24 17.53 -20.24 -20.45
CA THR A 24 18.46 -21.03 -19.64
C THR A 24 19.73 -20.25 -19.29
N SER A 25 19.97 -19.11 -19.96
CA SER A 25 21.13 -18.25 -19.70
C SER A 25 20.80 -16.77 -19.92
N LEU A 26 21.40 -15.91 -19.09
CA LEU A 26 21.31 -14.46 -19.18
C LEU A 26 21.67 -13.94 -20.58
N GLN A 27 22.72 -14.49 -21.20
CA GLN A 27 23.17 -14.07 -22.54
C GLN A 27 22.10 -14.25 -23.61
N SER A 28 21.34 -15.36 -23.56
CA SER A 28 20.28 -15.62 -24.53
C SER A 28 19.11 -14.63 -24.40
N LEU A 29 18.82 -14.19 -23.18
CA LEU A 29 17.81 -13.16 -22.90
C LEU A 29 18.31 -11.77 -23.36
N GLN A 30 19.58 -11.45 -23.08
CA GLN A 30 20.20 -10.20 -23.51
C GLN A 30 20.25 -10.07 -25.03
N ASP A 31 20.61 -11.14 -25.74
CA ASP A 31 20.66 -11.15 -27.20
C ASP A 31 19.27 -10.90 -27.80
N CYS A 32 18.22 -11.56 -27.30
CA CYS A 32 16.87 -11.35 -27.81
C CYS A 32 16.40 -9.90 -27.58
N ILE A 33 16.54 -9.37 -26.36
CA ILE A 33 16.12 -8.00 -26.05
C ILE A 33 16.92 -6.96 -26.85
N THR A 34 18.22 -7.19 -27.04
CA THR A 34 19.06 -6.28 -27.84
C THR A 34 18.61 -6.27 -29.30
N THR A 35 18.23 -7.42 -29.85
CA THR A 35 17.66 -7.47 -31.22
C THR A 35 16.37 -6.66 -31.32
N ASP A 36 15.49 -6.74 -30.32
CA ASP A 36 14.24 -5.99 -30.30
C ASP A 36 14.47 -4.48 -30.19
N ILE A 37 15.41 -4.04 -29.34
CA ILE A 37 15.80 -2.62 -29.23
C ILE A 37 16.29 -2.07 -30.57
N THR A 38 17.13 -2.82 -31.30
CA THR A 38 17.65 -2.36 -32.60
C THR A 38 16.60 -2.27 -33.70
N SER A 39 15.47 -2.98 -33.56
CA SER A 39 14.41 -3.00 -34.57
C SER A 39 13.57 -1.72 -34.61
N GLY A 40 13.69 -0.83 -33.62
CA GLY A 40 13.09 0.51 -33.61
C GLY A 40 11.55 0.57 -33.52
N SER A 41 10.86 -0.57 -33.47
CA SER A 41 9.40 -0.68 -33.32
C SER A 41 9.04 -1.38 -32.00
N LEU A 42 9.31 -0.69 -30.89
CA LEU A 42 8.88 -1.15 -29.58
C LEU A 42 7.42 -0.77 -29.35
N ASP A 43 6.55 -1.66 -29.82
CA ASP A 43 5.15 -1.68 -29.39
C ASP A 43 5.06 -1.91 -27.88
N GLU A 44 4.16 -1.22 -27.19
CA GLU A 44 3.94 -1.35 -25.74
C GLU A 44 3.77 -2.81 -25.30
N ARG A 45 3.07 -3.62 -26.12
CA ARG A 45 2.85 -5.04 -25.84
C ARG A 45 4.14 -5.86 -25.86
N LYS A 46 5.07 -5.55 -26.76
CA LYS A 46 6.37 -6.23 -26.82
C LYS A 46 7.20 -5.87 -25.60
N LEU A 47 7.26 -4.58 -25.27
CA LEU A 47 7.95 -4.11 -24.05
C LEU A 47 7.44 -4.84 -22.80
N LEU A 48 6.12 -4.99 -22.66
CA LEU A 48 5.52 -5.73 -21.55
C LEU A 48 5.86 -7.22 -21.56
N ASP A 49 5.90 -7.85 -22.75
CA ASP A 49 6.31 -9.25 -22.88
C ASP A 49 7.80 -9.41 -22.53
N ASP A 50 8.67 -8.49 -22.94
CA ASP A 50 10.11 -8.49 -22.58
C ASP A 50 10.31 -8.35 -21.06
N PHE A 51 9.54 -7.47 -20.40
CA PHE A 51 9.58 -7.35 -18.95
C PHE A 51 9.07 -8.60 -18.24
N LYS A 52 8.05 -9.28 -18.76
CA LYS A 52 7.61 -10.58 -18.20
C LYS A 52 8.74 -11.60 -18.25
N ASP A 53 9.45 -11.67 -19.37
CA ASP A 53 10.56 -12.60 -19.55
C ASP A 53 11.73 -12.26 -18.60
N ILE A 54 12.06 -10.97 -18.44
CA ILE A 54 13.04 -10.49 -17.45
C ILE A 54 12.63 -10.90 -16.04
N PHE A 55 11.38 -10.66 -15.63
CA PHE A 55 10.92 -10.93 -14.27
C PHE A 55 10.84 -12.44 -13.99
N ALA A 56 10.38 -13.23 -14.97
CA ALA A 56 10.36 -14.69 -14.87
C ALA A 56 11.77 -15.30 -14.78
N TYR A 57 12.75 -14.70 -15.45
CA TYR A 57 14.16 -15.08 -15.31
C TYR A 57 14.72 -14.64 -13.96
N ALA A 58 14.43 -13.41 -13.52
CA ALA A 58 14.91 -12.85 -12.27
C ALA A 58 14.53 -13.70 -11.04
N GLU A 59 13.31 -14.24 -11.03
CA GLU A 59 12.81 -15.11 -9.95
C GLU A 59 13.64 -16.40 -9.78
N LYS A 60 14.27 -16.89 -10.85
CA LYS A 60 15.11 -18.11 -10.85
C LYS A 60 16.61 -17.81 -10.76
N SER A 61 16.99 -16.57 -10.97
CA SER A 61 18.39 -16.16 -11.13
C SER A 61 19.11 -16.05 -9.79
N SER A 62 20.44 -16.19 -9.82
CA SER A 62 21.30 -15.99 -8.66
C SER A 62 21.52 -14.49 -8.38
N PHE A 63 21.94 -14.15 -7.16
CA PHE A 63 22.15 -12.75 -6.74
C PHE A 63 23.13 -11.97 -7.65
N THR A 64 24.13 -12.64 -8.23
CA THR A 64 25.11 -12.00 -9.14
C THR A 64 24.50 -11.60 -10.47
N GLU A 65 23.51 -12.35 -10.96
CA GLU A 65 22.85 -12.07 -12.24
C GLU A 65 21.86 -10.91 -12.12
N LEU A 66 21.38 -10.62 -10.91
CA LEU A 66 20.45 -9.51 -10.66
C LEU A 66 21.03 -8.15 -11.07
N SER A 67 22.33 -7.90 -10.86
CA SER A 67 22.93 -6.63 -11.26
C SER A 67 22.99 -6.44 -12.78
N ASP A 68 23.16 -7.53 -13.51
CA ASP A 68 23.16 -7.47 -14.98
C ASP A 68 21.73 -7.34 -15.52
N LEU A 69 20.75 -7.98 -14.87
CA LEU A 69 19.33 -7.76 -15.15
C LEU A 69 18.90 -6.31 -14.86
N GLN A 70 19.40 -5.71 -13.79
CA GLN A 70 19.17 -4.29 -13.50
C GLN A 70 19.68 -3.41 -14.64
N ARG A 71 20.92 -3.65 -15.12
CA ARG A 71 21.49 -2.91 -16.26
C ARG A 71 20.68 -3.11 -17.53
N LEU A 72 20.28 -4.34 -17.81
CA LEU A 72 19.46 -4.67 -18.97
C LEU A 72 18.11 -3.97 -18.93
N SER A 73 17.43 -4.01 -17.78
CA SER A 73 16.12 -3.37 -17.59
C SER A 73 16.21 -1.85 -17.72
N ARG A 74 17.29 -1.25 -17.22
CA ARG A 74 17.62 0.16 -17.40
C ARG A 74 17.82 0.50 -18.88
N ASN A 75 18.66 -0.27 -19.58
CA ASN A 75 18.93 -0.05 -21.01
C ASN A 75 17.65 -0.17 -21.84
N LEU A 76 16.79 -1.12 -21.51
CA LEU A 76 15.50 -1.32 -22.17
C LEU A 76 14.58 -0.11 -21.98
N LEU A 77 14.50 0.45 -20.76
CA LEU A 77 13.75 1.68 -20.51
C LEU A 77 14.35 2.89 -21.22
N GLU A 78 15.67 3.09 -21.10
CA GLU A 78 16.38 4.23 -21.69
C GLU A 78 16.34 4.25 -23.22
N SER A 79 16.15 3.08 -23.85
CA SER A 79 15.91 3.00 -25.30
C SER A 79 14.60 3.67 -25.73
N GLN A 80 13.64 3.85 -24.81
CA GLN A 80 12.35 4.48 -25.09
C GLN A 80 12.47 6.01 -25.02
N ARG A 81 12.02 6.70 -26.08
CA ARG A 81 12.02 8.18 -26.13
C ARG A 81 11.01 8.83 -25.19
N SER A 82 9.88 8.17 -24.94
CA SER A 82 8.84 8.65 -24.04
C SER A 82 8.05 7.47 -23.50
N LEU A 83 7.99 7.33 -22.18
CA LEU A 83 7.24 6.26 -21.54
C LEU A 83 6.00 6.84 -20.87
N GLU A 84 4.82 6.32 -21.24
CA GLU A 84 3.57 6.73 -20.62
C GLU A 84 3.46 6.16 -19.20
N GLN A 85 2.84 6.91 -18.29
CA GLN A 85 2.60 6.46 -16.91
C GLN A 85 1.73 5.20 -16.86
N ALA A 86 0.82 5.03 -17.82
CA ALA A 86 -0.01 3.84 -17.94
C ALA A 86 0.84 2.58 -18.20
N THR A 87 1.84 2.68 -19.08
CA THR A 87 2.76 1.58 -19.37
C THR A 87 3.60 1.20 -18.15
N VAL A 88 4.12 2.18 -17.40
CA VAL A 88 4.84 1.90 -16.14
C VAL A 88 3.94 1.21 -15.13
N LYS A 89 2.70 1.66 -15.00
CA LYS A 89 1.73 1.01 -14.14
C LYS A 89 1.52 -0.45 -14.55
N ASN A 90 1.39 -0.72 -15.85
CA ASN A 90 1.27 -2.07 -16.37
C ASN A 90 2.52 -2.91 -16.10
N ILE A 91 3.72 -2.35 -16.23
CA ILE A 91 4.98 -3.02 -15.88
C ILE A 91 5.01 -3.37 -14.38
N MET A 92 4.61 -2.44 -13.51
CA MET A 92 4.58 -2.67 -12.06
C MET A 92 3.51 -3.70 -11.65
N LEU A 93 2.44 -3.83 -12.43
CA LEU A 93 1.42 -4.88 -12.24
C LEU A 93 1.92 -6.27 -12.64
N LEU A 94 3.03 -6.39 -13.37
CA LEU A 94 3.68 -7.68 -13.65
C LEU A 94 4.47 -8.23 -12.45
N HIS A 95 4.40 -7.55 -11.29
CA HIS A 95 5.04 -7.97 -10.05
C HIS A 95 6.57 -8.14 -10.17
N PRO A 96 7.32 -7.07 -10.53
CA PRO A 96 8.77 -7.11 -10.51
C PRO A 96 9.31 -7.51 -9.13
N PRO A 97 10.43 -8.25 -9.06
CA PRO A 97 11.11 -8.51 -7.79
C PRO A 97 11.57 -7.20 -7.14
N SER A 98 11.58 -7.13 -5.80
CA SER A 98 11.83 -5.89 -5.03
C SER A 98 13.13 -5.20 -5.41
N THR A 99 14.16 -5.99 -5.73
CA THR A 99 15.50 -5.54 -6.11
C THR A 99 15.54 -4.77 -7.43
N LEU A 100 14.56 -4.97 -8.32
CA LEU A 100 14.47 -4.28 -9.61
C LEU A 100 13.59 -3.03 -9.55
N ILE A 101 12.70 -2.92 -8.56
CA ILE A 101 11.70 -1.84 -8.49
C ILE A 101 12.35 -0.45 -8.41
N ALA A 102 13.29 -0.26 -7.48
CA ALA A 102 13.95 1.03 -7.31
C ALA A 102 14.77 1.46 -8.55
N PRO A 103 15.64 0.61 -9.14
CA PRO A 103 16.33 0.91 -10.39
C PRO A 103 15.37 1.24 -11.56
N LEU A 104 14.27 0.51 -11.70
CA LEU A 104 13.27 0.76 -12.73
C LEU A 104 12.62 2.15 -12.57
N LEU A 105 12.27 2.52 -11.33
CA LEU A 105 11.68 3.82 -11.02
C LEU A 105 12.68 4.97 -11.22
N GLU A 106 13.96 4.76 -10.87
CA GLU A 106 15.04 5.71 -11.16
C GLU A 106 15.15 5.98 -12.66
N SER A 107 15.25 4.91 -13.47
CA SER A 107 15.32 5.00 -14.92
C SER A 107 14.08 5.68 -15.50
N PHE A 108 12.88 5.35 -14.99
CA PHE A 108 11.66 6.03 -15.41
C PHE A 108 11.66 7.52 -15.07
N SER A 109 12.12 7.89 -13.87
CA SER A 109 12.24 9.29 -13.47
C SER A 109 13.26 10.07 -14.30
N ALA A 110 14.27 9.39 -14.87
CA ALA A 110 15.22 10.02 -15.77
C ALA A 110 14.57 10.36 -17.13
N ILE A 111 13.71 9.48 -17.62
CA ILE A 111 13.07 9.59 -18.95
C ILE A 111 11.83 10.50 -18.90
N SER A 112 10.97 10.35 -17.89
CA SER A 112 9.72 11.09 -17.79
C SER A 112 9.91 12.39 -17.01
N PRO A 113 9.53 13.56 -17.56
CA PRO A 113 9.61 14.82 -16.84
C PRO A 113 8.53 14.95 -15.74
N GLY A 114 7.47 14.12 -15.79
CA GLY A 114 6.33 14.21 -14.89
C GLY A 114 6.55 13.58 -13.50
N PRO A 115 5.76 13.96 -12.48
CA PRO A 115 5.77 13.29 -11.19
C PRO A 115 5.17 11.88 -11.29
N ILE A 116 5.72 10.92 -10.54
CA ILE A 116 5.19 9.56 -10.48
C ILE A 116 3.91 9.57 -9.63
N PRO A 117 2.77 9.11 -10.14
CA PRO A 117 1.52 9.12 -9.40
C PRO A 117 1.55 8.14 -8.23
N LYS A 118 0.84 8.49 -7.13
CA LYS A 118 0.70 7.67 -5.92
C LYS A 118 0.28 6.24 -6.23
N SER A 119 -0.62 6.04 -7.20
CA SER A 119 -1.11 4.71 -7.57
C SER A 119 0.00 3.74 -8.02
N ILE A 120 1.07 4.24 -8.65
CA ILE A 120 2.22 3.42 -9.04
C ILE A 120 3.10 3.15 -7.82
N ALA A 121 3.31 4.17 -6.97
CA ALA A 121 4.04 4.03 -5.72
C ALA A 121 3.41 2.99 -4.78
N ASP A 122 2.08 3.00 -4.61
CA ASP A 122 1.35 2.03 -3.79
C ASP A 122 1.55 0.59 -4.28
N ILE A 123 1.58 0.35 -5.61
CA ILE A 123 1.82 -0.99 -6.19
C ILE A 123 3.25 -1.44 -5.91
N ALA A 124 4.22 -0.56 -6.17
CA ALA A 124 5.64 -0.83 -5.95
C ALA A 124 5.94 -1.10 -4.48
N VAL A 125 5.46 -0.25 -3.56
CA VAL A 125 5.61 -0.42 -2.12
C VAL A 125 4.95 -1.72 -1.66
N ARG A 126 3.71 -2.01 -2.10
CA ARG A 126 3.03 -3.27 -1.74
C ARG A 126 3.86 -4.49 -2.12
N ARG A 127 4.54 -4.46 -3.27
CA ARG A 127 5.39 -5.57 -3.70
C ARG A 127 6.64 -5.70 -2.83
N CYS A 128 7.33 -4.60 -2.53
CA CYS A 128 8.47 -4.63 -1.59
C CYS A 128 8.05 -5.16 -0.21
N LEU A 129 6.88 -4.77 0.29
CA LEU A 129 6.34 -5.25 1.56
C LEU A 129 6.00 -6.74 1.55
N TRP A 130 5.50 -7.26 0.42
CA TRP A 130 5.24 -8.70 0.25
C TRP A 130 6.51 -9.54 0.33
N GLU A 131 7.63 -9.01 -0.19
CA GLU A 131 8.95 -9.65 -0.13
C GLU A 131 9.73 -9.33 1.15
N ALA A 132 9.09 -8.68 2.14
CA ALA A 132 9.70 -8.25 3.40
C ALA A 132 10.92 -7.32 3.25
N ASP A 133 11.06 -6.64 2.11
CA ASP A 133 12.18 -5.76 1.80
C ASP A 133 11.86 -4.30 2.17
N ILE A 134 11.98 -4.02 3.47
CA ILE A 134 11.66 -2.71 4.07
C ILE A 134 12.57 -1.61 3.54
N GLN A 135 13.87 -1.90 3.32
CA GLN A 135 14.83 -0.90 2.86
C GLN A 135 14.53 -0.42 1.45
N ASN A 136 14.24 -1.34 0.51
CA ASN A 136 13.85 -0.93 -0.83
C ASN A 136 12.46 -0.29 -0.85
N ALA A 137 11.53 -0.69 0.03
CA ALA A 137 10.25 0.00 0.17
C ALA A 137 10.42 1.49 0.51
N VAL A 138 11.33 1.82 1.44
CA VAL A 138 11.64 3.23 1.78
C VAL A 138 12.25 3.96 0.58
N LYS A 139 13.19 3.34 -0.14
CA LYS A 139 13.77 3.94 -1.36
C LYS A 139 12.72 4.19 -2.43
N VAL A 140 11.74 3.29 -2.59
CA VAL A 140 10.62 3.48 -3.53
C VAL A 140 9.82 4.72 -3.15
N VAL A 141 9.56 4.96 -1.87
CA VAL A 141 8.89 6.18 -1.39
C VAL A 141 9.72 7.43 -1.74
N ASP A 142 11.04 7.37 -1.58
CA ASP A 142 11.97 8.46 -1.92
C ASP A 142 11.95 8.83 -3.40
N LEU A 143 11.91 7.82 -4.26
CA LEU A 143 11.87 7.99 -5.70
C LEU A 143 10.49 8.44 -6.21
N THR A 144 9.43 8.23 -5.43
CA THR A 144 8.05 8.49 -5.85
C THR A 144 7.43 9.69 -5.12
N THR A 145 6.73 9.46 -4.01
CA THR A 145 5.95 10.49 -3.29
C THR A 145 6.82 11.49 -2.56
N ALA A 146 8.02 11.12 -2.13
CA ALA A 146 8.98 12.03 -1.51
C ALA A 146 9.94 12.67 -2.54
N SER A 147 9.77 12.39 -3.84
CA SER A 147 10.61 12.97 -4.87
C SER A 147 10.38 14.49 -4.99
N PRO A 148 11.43 15.30 -5.20
CA PRO A 148 11.29 16.76 -5.33
C PRO A 148 10.31 17.19 -6.43
N ARG A 149 10.16 16.39 -7.49
CA ARG A 149 9.23 16.65 -8.58
C ARG A 149 7.78 16.46 -8.13
N TYR A 150 7.51 15.39 -7.38
CA TYR A 150 6.19 15.15 -6.80
C TYR A 150 5.81 16.22 -5.80
N LEU A 151 6.72 16.59 -4.90
CA LEU A 151 6.50 17.64 -3.90
C LEU A 151 6.24 19.01 -4.53
N LYS A 152 6.94 19.34 -5.62
CA LYS A 152 6.66 20.55 -6.42
C LYS A 152 5.27 20.51 -7.04
N ALA A 153 4.88 19.39 -7.65
CA ALA A 153 3.55 19.22 -8.23
C ALA A 153 2.44 19.33 -7.16
N MET A 154 2.65 18.75 -5.98
CA MET A 154 1.72 18.86 -4.86
C MET A 154 1.65 20.28 -4.29
N THR A 155 2.78 20.98 -4.20
CA THR A 155 2.83 22.39 -3.79
C THR A 155 2.08 23.27 -4.78
N GLN A 156 2.24 23.04 -6.09
CA GLN A 156 1.50 23.75 -7.13
C GLN A 156 0.00 23.46 -7.06
N LYS A 157 -0.39 22.19 -6.89
CA LYS A 157 -1.79 21.79 -6.71
C LYS A 157 -2.40 22.45 -5.48
N ARG A 158 -1.69 22.48 -4.35
CA ARG A 158 -2.11 23.17 -3.13
C ARG A 158 -2.32 24.66 -3.39
N ASN A 159 -1.33 25.35 -3.96
CA ASN A 159 -1.42 26.78 -4.22
C ASN A 159 -2.55 27.12 -5.18
N SER A 160 -2.75 26.29 -6.22
CA SER A 160 -3.88 26.43 -7.15
C SER A 160 -5.23 26.22 -6.45
N THR A 161 -5.32 25.25 -5.54
CA THR A 161 -6.55 24.98 -4.77
C THR A 161 -6.85 26.09 -3.77
N VAL A 162 -5.83 26.61 -3.09
CA VAL A 162 -5.97 27.75 -2.17
C VAL A 162 -6.39 29.00 -2.93
N LEU A 163 -5.77 29.26 -4.08
CA LEU A 163 -6.13 30.40 -4.92
C LEU A 163 -7.55 30.27 -5.49
N SER A 164 -7.93 29.09 -5.99
CA SER A 164 -9.29 28.88 -6.53
C SER A 164 -10.34 29.00 -5.44
N ALA A 165 -10.07 28.48 -4.23
CA ALA A 165 -10.96 28.64 -3.09
C ALA A 165 -11.09 30.11 -2.67
N PHE A 166 -9.99 30.85 -2.60
CA PHE A 166 -10.00 32.27 -2.26
C PHE A 166 -10.77 33.10 -3.30
N THR A 167 -10.53 32.87 -4.58
CA THR A 167 -11.28 33.48 -5.68
C THR A 167 -12.77 33.12 -5.62
N GLY A 168 -13.10 31.87 -5.25
CA GLY A 168 -14.49 31.44 -5.06
C GLY A 168 -15.19 32.21 -3.94
N VAL A 169 -14.54 32.38 -2.79
CA VAL A 169 -15.09 33.15 -1.65
C VAL A 169 -15.30 34.61 -2.03
N ILE A 170 -14.31 35.26 -2.65
CA ILE A 170 -14.42 36.66 -3.12
C ILE A 170 -15.50 36.79 -4.20
N GLY A 171 -15.54 35.86 -5.16
CA GLY A 171 -16.50 35.87 -6.26
C GLY A 171 -17.94 35.74 -5.77
N VAL A 172 -18.21 34.82 -4.84
CA VAL A 172 -19.54 34.65 -4.25
C VAL A 172 -19.94 35.90 -3.46
N GLY A 173 -19.04 36.44 -2.62
CA GLY A 173 -19.32 37.67 -1.87
C GLY A 173 -19.60 38.88 -2.77
N GLY A 174 -18.79 39.05 -3.83
CA GLY A 174 -18.96 40.12 -4.82
C GLY A 174 -20.25 39.98 -5.63
N LEU A 175 -20.60 38.78 -6.07
CA LEU A 175 -21.85 38.51 -6.79
C LEU A 175 -23.09 38.73 -5.91
N MET A 176 -23.04 38.31 -4.64
CA MET A 176 -24.13 38.58 -3.70
C MET A 176 -24.31 40.09 -3.50
N HIS A 177 -23.22 40.84 -3.29
CA HIS A 177 -23.27 42.28 -3.10
C HIS A 177 -23.79 43.01 -4.35
N TYR A 178 -23.31 42.63 -5.54
CA TYR A 178 -23.75 43.19 -6.80
C TYR A 178 -25.23 42.86 -7.09
N GLY A 179 -25.65 41.62 -6.85
CA GLY A 179 -27.03 41.17 -7.05
C GLY A 179 -28.03 41.88 -6.14
N ILE A 180 -27.69 42.07 -4.86
CA ILE A 180 -28.52 42.85 -3.92
C ILE A 180 -28.65 44.30 -4.38
N SER A 181 -27.54 44.90 -4.82
CA SER A 181 -27.51 46.30 -5.26
C SER A 181 -28.29 46.51 -6.58
N LEU A 182 -28.21 45.55 -7.51
CA LEU A 182 -28.88 45.64 -8.82
C LEU A 182 -30.40 45.40 -8.72
N LEU A 183 -30.83 44.51 -7.83
CA LEU A 183 -32.24 44.10 -7.70
C LEU A 183 -33.02 44.93 -6.67
N GLU A 184 -32.40 45.96 -6.08
CA GLU A 184 -32.98 46.79 -5.00
C GLU A 184 -33.67 45.94 -3.91
N LEU A 185 -33.08 44.78 -3.59
CA LEU A 185 -33.69 43.85 -2.65
C LEU A 185 -33.79 44.49 -1.27
N PRO A 186 -34.86 44.20 -0.50
CA PRO A 186 -35.04 44.75 0.83
C PRO A 186 -33.84 44.44 1.72
N SER A 187 -33.55 45.35 2.66
CA SER A 187 -32.39 45.28 3.56
C SER A 187 -32.26 43.96 4.32
N THR A 188 -33.37 43.23 4.52
CA THR A 188 -33.39 41.87 5.07
C THR A 188 -32.59 40.87 4.23
N ALA A 189 -32.65 40.94 2.90
CA ALA A 189 -31.84 40.10 2.01
C ALA A 189 -30.34 40.38 2.15
N GLY A 190 -29.98 41.65 2.40
CA GLY A 190 -28.60 42.06 2.71
C GLY A 190 -28.07 41.38 3.98
N ILE A 191 -28.88 41.28 5.03
CA ILE A 191 -28.49 40.61 6.28
C ILE A 191 -28.27 39.11 6.05
N PHE A 192 -29.17 38.44 5.33
CA PHE A 192 -28.99 37.02 5.01
C PHE A 192 -27.74 36.75 4.18
N ALA A 193 -27.44 37.61 3.20
CA ALA A 193 -26.21 37.51 2.43
C ALA A 193 -24.96 37.73 3.30
N MET A 194 -24.97 38.69 4.23
CA MET A 194 -23.85 38.88 5.17
C MET A 194 -23.63 37.64 6.04
N VAL A 195 -24.71 37.06 6.59
CA VAL A 195 -24.63 35.82 7.40
C VAL A 195 -24.11 34.65 6.56
N ALA A 196 -24.60 34.48 5.33
CA ALA A 196 -24.13 33.44 4.43
C ALA A 196 -22.65 33.61 4.08
N THR A 197 -22.20 34.83 3.79
CA THR A 197 -20.79 35.12 3.49
C THR A 197 -19.91 34.86 4.71
N TYR A 198 -20.39 35.21 5.92
CA TYR A 198 -19.69 34.93 7.17
C TYR A 198 -19.58 33.42 7.45
N ALA A 199 -20.66 32.65 7.24
CA ALA A 199 -20.64 31.20 7.37
C ALA A 199 -19.70 30.54 6.36
N LEU A 200 -19.66 31.02 5.11
CA LEU A 200 -18.72 30.57 4.09
C LEU A 200 -17.26 30.87 4.48
N ASN A 201 -16.99 32.06 5.01
CA ASN A 201 -15.66 32.43 5.49
C ASN A 201 -15.22 31.54 6.66
N ILE A 202 -16.10 31.30 7.65
CA ILE A 202 -15.82 30.37 8.75
C ILE A 202 -15.58 28.96 8.21
N GLY A 203 -16.41 28.48 7.29
CA GLY A 203 -16.25 27.16 6.68
C GLY A 203 -14.92 27.02 5.96
N PHE A 204 -14.51 28.06 5.21
CA PHE A 204 -13.22 28.11 4.53
C PHE A 204 -12.05 28.11 5.52
N PHE A 205 -12.06 28.97 6.54
CA PHE A 205 -11.00 29.03 7.53
C PHE A 205 -10.96 27.77 8.40
N GLY A 206 -12.11 27.20 8.74
CA GLY A 206 -12.22 25.91 9.41
C GLY A 206 -11.60 24.80 8.56
N TYR A 207 -11.96 24.73 7.27
CA TYR A 207 -11.35 23.77 6.34
C TYR A 207 -9.83 23.97 6.22
N ALA A 208 -9.34 25.20 6.13
CA ALA A 208 -7.91 25.49 6.06
C ALA A 208 -7.16 25.13 7.36
N ALA A 209 -7.76 25.42 8.52
CA ALA A 209 -7.18 25.16 9.83
C ALA A 209 -7.17 23.66 10.19
N PHE A 210 -8.24 22.93 9.85
CA PHE A 210 -8.41 21.52 10.21
C PHE A 210 -8.04 20.55 9.08
N GLY A 211 -7.99 21.00 7.82
CA GLY A 211 -7.78 20.14 6.66
C GLY A 211 -6.50 19.30 6.74
N GLY A 212 -5.41 19.87 7.25
CA GLY A 212 -4.18 19.10 7.42
C GLY A 212 -4.12 18.20 8.67
N LYS A 213 -5.08 18.30 9.62
CA LYS A 213 -5.14 17.37 10.77
C LYS A 213 -5.59 15.98 10.32
N PHE A 214 -6.50 15.91 9.35
CA PHE A 214 -6.98 14.64 8.78
C PHE A 214 -6.00 14.01 7.81
N VAL A 215 -5.14 14.83 7.18
CA VAL A 215 -4.23 14.41 6.12
C VAL A 215 -2.92 13.81 6.67
N GLY A 216 -2.64 13.97 7.97
CA GLY A 216 -1.42 13.49 8.62
C GLY A 216 -1.62 12.59 9.84
N SER A 217 -2.85 12.17 10.15
CA SER A 217 -3.11 11.23 11.24
C SER A 217 -3.00 9.80 10.70
N VAL A 218 -1.92 9.13 11.05
CA VAL A 218 -1.69 7.71 10.77
C VAL A 218 -1.34 6.99 12.07
N LYS A 219 -1.59 5.69 12.14
CA LYS A 219 -1.62 4.95 13.43
C LYS A 219 -0.26 4.83 14.11
N ASN A 220 0.82 4.65 13.35
CA ASN A 220 2.11 4.21 13.89
C ASN A 220 3.21 5.29 13.83
N ILE A 221 3.00 6.36 13.06
CA ILE A 221 3.99 7.44 12.89
C ILE A 221 3.27 8.79 12.88
N GLN A 222 3.96 9.84 13.30
CA GLN A 222 3.46 11.21 13.26
C GLN A 222 4.57 12.18 12.91
N TRP A 223 4.21 13.35 12.38
CA TRP A 223 5.18 14.43 12.24
C TRP A 223 5.58 14.97 13.62
N LYS A 224 6.88 15.26 13.82
CA LYS A 224 7.34 15.93 15.03
C LYS A 224 6.59 17.25 15.26
N ASN A 225 6.45 17.60 16.53
CA ASN A 225 5.87 18.88 16.93
C ASN A 225 6.68 20.03 16.32
N GLY A 226 5.98 21.04 15.77
CA GLY A 226 6.60 22.20 15.10
C GLY A 226 6.70 22.11 13.57
N VAL A 227 6.43 20.95 12.95
CA VAL A 227 6.38 20.85 11.47
C VAL A 227 5.16 21.63 10.94
N PRO A 228 5.35 22.60 10.01
CA PRO A 228 4.26 23.45 9.54
C PRO A 228 3.22 22.66 8.76
N MET A 229 1.95 23.09 8.86
CA MET A 229 0.83 22.39 8.22
C MET A 229 0.97 22.27 6.70
N SER A 230 1.56 23.29 6.07
CA SER A 230 1.84 23.33 4.65
C SER A 230 2.77 22.19 4.20
N HIS A 231 3.74 21.82 5.04
CA HIS A 231 4.63 20.68 4.84
C HIS A 231 3.86 19.36 5.04
N ARG A 232 3.09 19.23 6.13
CA ARG A 232 2.28 18.04 6.41
C ARG A 232 1.32 17.71 5.25
N TYR A 233 0.71 18.72 4.65
CA TYR A 233 -0.17 18.54 3.49
C TYR A 233 0.59 18.05 2.24
N VAL A 234 1.74 18.64 1.94
CA VAL A 234 2.53 18.27 0.75
C VAL A 234 3.13 16.87 0.89
N HIS A 235 3.51 16.49 2.11
CA HIS A 235 4.11 15.19 2.44
C HIS A 235 3.10 14.16 2.98
N ALA A 236 1.81 14.40 2.77
CA ALA A 236 0.75 13.52 3.25
C ALA A 236 0.87 12.10 2.70
N ASP A 237 1.05 12.00 1.38
CA ASP A 237 1.12 10.72 0.71
C ASP A 237 2.38 9.93 1.09
N GLU A 238 3.51 10.63 1.29
CA GLU A 238 4.73 10.06 1.87
C GLU A 238 4.44 9.45 3.25
N LEU A 239 3.82 10.23 4.16
CA LEU A 239 3.50 9.74 5.50
C LEU A 239 2.57 8.52 5.44
N THR A 240 1.59 8.50 4.53
CA THR A 240 0.69 7.34 4.40
C THR A 240 1.41 6.08 3.95
N LEU A 241 2.39 6.19 3.04
CA LEU A 241 3.19 5.05 2.59
C LEU A 241 4.16 4.60 3.67
N LEU A 242 4.87 5.53 4.31
CA LEU A 242 5.78 5.25 5.41
C LEU A 242 5.06 4.59 6.59
N SER A 243 3.80 4.96 6.88
CA SER A 243 3.02 4.31 7.94
C SER A 243 2.72 2.86 7.62
N LYS A 244 2.44 2.52 6.35
CA LYS A 244 2.22 1.13 5.93
C LYS A 244 3.52 0.33 6.03
N ILE A 245 4.65 0.96 5.69
CA ILE A 245 5.97 0.34 5.81
C ILE A 245 6.31 0.11 7.29
N ALA A 246 6.07 1.09 8.16
CA ALA A 246 6.26 0.97 9.60
C ALA A 246 5.42 -0.17 10.19
N GLU A 247 4.15 -0.29 9.78
CA GLU A 247 3.28 -1.40 10.21
C GLU A 247 3.84 -2.77 9.80
N ALA A 248 4.33 -2.90 8.56
CA ALA A 248 4.93 -4.13 8.08
C ALA A 248 6.25 -4.43 8.81
N ASP A 249 7.08 -3.43 9.05
CA ASP A 249 8.34 -3.58 9.78
C ASP A 249 8.11 -4.02 11.23
N MET A 250 7.11 -3.44 11.93
CA MET A 250 6.71 -3.87 13.27
C MET A 250 6.23 -5.32 13.30
N LYS A 251 5.58 -5.79 12.22
CA LYS A 251 5.08 -7.18 12.12
C LYS A 251 6.18 -8.19 11.78
N ILE A 252 7.18 -7.79 11.00
CA ILE A 252 8.23 -8.69 10.49
C ILE A 252 9.45 -8.68 11.43
N ASN A 253 9.94 -7.49 11.76
CA ASN A 253 11.17 -7.27 12.51
C ASN A 253 10.92 -6.82 13.95
N GLY A 254 9.72 -6.36 14.26
CA GLY A 254 9.37 -5.84 15.58
C GLY A 254 9.17 -6.92 16.63
N HIS A 255 10.00 -6.90 17.67
CA HIS A 255 9.62 -7.50 18.95
C HIS A 255 8.57 -6.59 19.59
N GLU A 256 7.44 -7.15 20.04
CA GLU A 256 6.43 -6.43 20.86
C GLU A 256 5.83 -5.18 20.19
N GLY A 257 5.85 -5.12 18.86
CA GLY A 257 5.30 -3.99 18.10
C GLY A 257 6.24 -2.79 18.01
N TYR A 258 7.52 -2.91 18.37
CA TYR A 258 8.49 -1.85 18.08
C TYR A 258 8.95 -1.88 16.63
N VAL A 259 9.30 -0.71 16.10
CA VAL A 259 9.88 -0.57 14.77
C VAL A 259 11.38 -0.85 14.83
N SER A 260 11.96 -1.39 13.75
CA SER A 260 13.39 -1.67 13.68
C SER A 260 14.24 -0.41 13.90
N PRO A 261 15.41 -0.52 14.56
CA PRO A 261 16.25 0.63 14.86
C PRO A 261 16.74 1.33 13.59
N GLY A 262 17.03 0.57 12.53
CA GLY A 262 17.41 1.13 11.23
C GLY A 262 16.31 2.02 10.64
N PHE A 263 15.07 1.53 10.63
CA PHE A 263 13.94 2.33 10.15
C PHE A 263 13.68 3.55 11.03
N LYS A 264 13.81 3.43 12.36
CA LYS A 264 13.71 4.57 13.29
C LYS A 264 14.69 5.69 12.94
N THR A 265 15.96 5.37 12.69
CA THR A 265 16.95 6.38 12.31
C THR A 265 16.59 7.10 10.99
N GLU A 266 15.99 6.40 10.03
CA GLU A 266 15.53 7.00 8.78
C GLU A 266 14.32 7.91 8.97
N MET A 267 13.38 7.57 9.87
CA MET A 267 12.24 8.43 10.20
C MET A 267 12.69 9.69 10.94
N ASP A 268 13.64 9.54 11.86
CA ASP A 268 14.18 10.66 12.63
C ASP A 268 14.83 11.73 11.74
N LYS A 269 15.58 11.31 10.71
CA LYS A 269 16.17 12.21 9.69
C LYS A 269 15.12 13.05 8.95
N ARG A 270 13.89 12.52 8.81
CA ARG A 270 12.77 13.18 8.12
C ARG A 270 11.92 14.05 9.04
N GLY A 271 12.24 14.11 10.33
CA GLY A 271 11.40 14.78 11.32
C GLY A 271 10.07 14.06 11.57
N ILE A 272 10.05 12.74 11.37
CA ILE A 272 8.93 11.85 11.70
C ILE A 272 9.26 11.18 13.03
N GLU A 273 8.26 11.12 13.91
CA GLU A 273 8.29 10.43 15.19
C GLU A 273 7.47 9.15 15.10
N ILE A 274 7.96 8.09 15.72
CA ILE A 274 7.24 6.81 15.80
C ILE A 274 6.33 6.87 17.01
N ILE A 275 5.05 6.55 16.82
CA ILE A 275 4.08 6.45 17.90
C ILE A 275 4.36 5.13 18.63
N LEU A 276 4.50 5.21 19.95
CA LEU A 276 4.70 4.04 20.80
C LEU A 276 3.50 3.10 20.70
N PRO A 277 3.72 1.77 20.82
CA PRO A 277 2.61 0.83 20.87
C PRO A 277 1.69 1.16 22.05
N GLU A 278 0.40 0.89 21.89
CA GLU A 278 -0.64 1.21 22.89
C GLU A 278 -0.32 0.63 24.28
N THR A 279 0.30 -0.55 24.33
CA THR A 279 0.75 -1.20 25.56
C THR A 279 1.77 -0.37 26.33
N GLU A 280 2.73 0.24 25.63
CA GLU A 280 3.75 1.08 26.24
C GLU A 280 3.14 2.41 26.68
N LEU A 281 2.23 2.96 25.87
CA LEU A 281 1.53 4.20 26.20
C LEU A 281 0.67 4.04 27.46
N MET A 282 -0.03 2.90 27.60
CA MET A 282 -0.73 2.52 28.82
C MET A 282 0.23 2.33 30.00
N LEU A 283 1.41 1.75 29.78
CA LEU A 283 2.42 1.59 30.82
C LEU A 283 2.95 2.95 31.31
N GLU A 284 3.28 3.86 30.39
CA GLU A 284 3.68 5.24 30.72
C GLU A 284 2.58 5.97 31.50
N GLU A 285 1.33 5.84 31.07
CA GLU A 285 0.18 6.42 31.77
C GLU A 285 -0.01 5.82 33.16
N TYR A 286 0.16 4.50 33.32
CA TYR A 286 0.15 3.82 34.62
C TYR A 286 1.20 4.41 35.56
N TRP A 287 2.43 4.60 35.08
CA TRP A 287 3.51 5.18 35.90
C TRP A 287 3.26 6.65 36.24
N LEU A 288 2.73 7.44 35.31
CA LEU A 288 2.43 8.86 35.53
C LEU A 288 1.26 9.07 36.50
N THR A 289 0.26 8.21 36.46
CA THR A 289 -0.94 8.26 37.31
C THR A 289 -0.77 7.51 38.64
N GLY A 290 0.36 6.80 38.84
CA GLY A 290 0.55 5.95 40.01
C GLY A 290 -0.41 4.75 40.04
N GLY A 291 -0.92 4.33 38.89
CA GLY A 291 -1.91 3.26 38.75
C GLY A 291 -3.35 3.69 39.04
N GLU A 292 -3.63 4.98 39.22
CA GLU A 292 -5.00 5.46 39.32
C GLU A 292 -5.76 5.22 37.99
N ASN A 293 -6.96 4.64 38.08
CA ASN A 293 -7.79 4.20 36.94
C ASN A 293 -7.28 2.96 36.18
N PHE A 294 -6.24 2.29 36.68
CA PHE A 294 -5.85 0.98 36.17
C PHE A 294 -6.43 -0.11 37.06
N GLU A 295 -7.17 -1.04 36.46
CA GLU A 295 -7.60 -2.25 37.15
C GLU A 295 -6.45 -3.25 37.12
N TRP A 296 -6.01 -3.68 38.30
CA TRP A 296 -5.13 -4.84 38.42
C TRP A 296 -5.92 -6.07 38.00
N VAL A 297 -5.81 -6.41 36.72
CA VAL A 297 -6.20 -7.73 36.24
C VAL A 297 -5.06 -8.66 36.65
N GLU A 298 -5.31 -9.56 37.61
CA GLU A 298 -4.36 -10.63 37.91
C GLU A 298 -4.02 -11.35 36.59
N PRO A 299 -2.76 -11.73 36.35
CA PRO A 299 -2.36 -12.42 35.13
C PRO A 299 -2.97 -13.83 35.12
N ASP A 300 -4.25 -13.90 34.76
CA ASP A 300 -5.13 -15.07 34.92
C ASP A 300 -4.86 -16.18 33.90
N GLN A 301 -3.89 -16.02 33.00
CA GLN A 301 -3.51 -17.08 32.09
C GLN A 301 -2.01 -17.26 32.10
N ASP A 302 -1.61 -18.32 32.80
CA ASP A 302 -0.31 -18.95 32.62
C ASP A 302 -0.05 -19.09 31.11
N PRO A 303 1.11 -18.68 30.59
CA PRO A 303 1.47 -18.90 29.19
C PRO A 303 1.28 -20.36 28.73
N ALA A 304 1.42 -21.34 29.63
CA ALA A 304 1.11 -22.74 29.34
C ALA A 304 -0.38 -22.96 29.00
N ASP A 305 -1.28 -22.26 29.67
CA ASP A 305 -2.73 -22.34 29.49
C ASP A 305 -3.16 -21.70 28.16
N ILE A 306 -2.49 -20.61 27.75
CA ILE A 306 -2.68 -19.99 26.43
C ILE A 306 -2.24 -20.94 25.32
N ILE A 307 -1.04 -21.54 25.45
CA ILE A 307 -0.51 -22.52 24.49
C ILE A 307 -1.41 -23.76 24.43
N TRP A 308 -1.93 -24.22 25.58
CA TRP A 308 -2.86 -25.33 25.66
C TRP A 308 -4.19 -24.99 24.98
N ARG A 309 -4.78 -23.81 25.22
CA ARG A 309 -6.01 -23.36 24.55
C ARG A 309 -5.82 -23.17 23.05
N GLN A 310 -4.69 -22.63 22.60
CA GLN A 310 -4.35 -22.56 21.18
C GLN A 310 -4.26 -23.96 20.59
N ASN A 311 -3.51 -24.88 21.21
CA ASN A 311 -3.44 -26.27 20.77
C ASN A 311 -4.81 -26.96 20.76
N VAL A 312 -5.64 -26.76 21.78
CA VAL A 312 -7.00 -27.29 21.84
C VAL A 312 -7.89 -26.64 20.79
N ALA A 313 -7.72 -25.36 20.45
CA ALA A 313 -8.47 -24.69 19.39
C ALA A 313 -8.05 -25.17 18.00
N THR A 314 -6.74 -25.35 17.75
CA THR A 314 -6.21 -25.94 16.51
C THR A 314 -6.59 -27.42 16.38
N LYS A 315 -6.73 -28.13 17.51
CA LYS A 315 -7.11 -29.55 17.58
C LYS A 315 -8.60 -29.78 17.86
N LYS A 316 -9.42 -28.73 18.01
CA LYS A 316 -10.87 -28.86 18.19
C LYS A 316 -11.52 -29.13 16.83
N PRO A 317 -12.56 -29.97 16.80
CA PRO A 317 -12.70 -30.96 15.77
C PRO A 317 -13.99 -30.70 14.99
N ASN A 318 -13.85 -30.31 13.73
CA ASN A 318 -14.84 -30.74 12.71
C ASN A 318 -14.79 -32.27 12.48
N LEU A 319 -13.98 -33.00 13.26
CA LEU A 319 -13.83 -34.46 13.28
C LEU A 319 -14.76 -35.21 14.26
N LEU A 320 -15.51 -34.52 15.14
CA LEU A 320 -16.41 -35.19 16.11
C LEU A 320 -17.91 -34.96 15.86
N LYS A 321 -18.30 -34.29 14.76
CA LYS A 321 -19.72 -34.15 14.40
C LYS A 321 -20.23 -35.23 13.47
N ASP A 322 -19.36 -35.90 12.71
CA ASP A 322 -19.78 -36.93 11.75
C ASP A 322 -19.69 -38.37 12.32
N ASP A 323 -18.87 -38.59 13.36
CA ASP A 323 -18.51 -39.95 13.82
C ASP A 323 -19.21 -40.44 15.11
N ILE A 324 -20.26 -39.74 15.58
CA ILE A 324 -20.98 -40.11 16.83
C ILE A 324 -22.40 -40.68 16.54
N LYS A 325 -22.77 -40.92 15.28
CA LYS A 325 -24.07 -41.57 14.95
C LYS A 325 -24.15 -43.05 15.36
N TRP A 326 -23.02 -43.72 15.57
CA TRP A 326 -23.00 -45.14 15.92
C TRP A 326 -23.24 -45.41 17.41
N THR A 327 -23.00 -44.43 18.30
CA THR A 327 -23.22 -44.58 19.75
C THR A 327 -24.70 -44.52 20.13
N ASP A 328 -25.54 -43.83 19.37
CA ASP A 328 -27.00 -43.81 19.62
C ASP A 328 -27.64 -45.20 19.40
N LYS A 329 -27.06 -46.03 18.54
CA LYS A 329 -27.51 -47.43 18.35
C LYS A 329 -27.19 -48.35 19.53
N PHE A 330 -26.21 -48.01 20.36
CA PHE A 330 -25.88 -48.79 21.57
C PHE A 330 -26.68 -48.36 22.79
N ILE A 331 -27.22 -47.13 22.82
CA ILE A 331 -28.10 -46.65 23.88
C ILE A 331 -29.55 -47.14 23.66
N GLN A 332 -29.98 -47.35 22.40
CA GLN A 332 -31.33 -47.83 22.07
C GLN A 332 -31.43 -49.37 21.87
N GLY A 333 -30.34 -50.11 21.99
CA GLY A 333 -30.30 -51.57 21.81
C GLY A 333 -30.51 -52.42 23.07
N GLY A 334 -31.05 -51.84 24.14
CA GLY A 334 -31.30 -52.54 25.42
C GLY A 334 -32.74 -52.52 25.91
N ALA A 335 -33.70 -52.06 25.11
CA ALA A 335 -35.10 -51.98 25.52
C ALA A 335 -36.01 -52.60 24.46
N ASP A 336 -36.17 -53.93 24.55
CA ASP A 336 -37.41 -54.61 24.16
C ASP A 336 -37.55 -55.93 24.95
N GLN A 337 -38.10 -55.83 26.15
CA GLN A 337 -38.98 -56.85 26.72
C GLN A 337 -40.17 -56.19 27.44
N GLN A 338 -41.25 -56.07 26.68
CA GLN A 338 -42.68 -56.30 27.03
C GLN A 338 -43.46 -55.31 27.92
N THR A 339 -44.57 -54.87 27.31
CA THR A 339 -45.78 -54.12 27.73
C THR A 339 -46.63 -54.86 28.82
N PRO A 340 -47.82 -54.39 29.33
CA PRO A 340 -48.77 -53.34 28.86
C PRO A 340 -49.56 -52.52 29.94
N ASN A 341 -50.49 -51.67 29.47
CA ASN A 341 -51.63 -51.01 30.17
C ASN A 341 -51.26 -49.84 31.12
N ASP A 342 -51.97 -48.70 31.21
CA ASP A 342 -53.40 -48.40 31.07
C ASP A 342 -53.63 -46.93 30.63
N GLN A 343 -54.70 -46.75 29.85
CA GLN A 343 -55.74 -45.71 29.94
C GLN A 343 -55.43 -44.19 29.79
N GLN A 344 -56.09 -43.65 28.76
CA GLN A 344 -56.98 -42.47 28.76
C GLN A 344 -56.41 -41.08 29.06
N GLY A 345 -56.69 -40.14 28.14
CA GLY A 345 -56.99 -38.76 28.52
C GLY A 345 -56.49 -37.66 27.58
N THR A 346 -57.31 -37.33 26.58
CA THR A 346 -57.67 -35.96 26.17
C THR A 346 -56.57 -34.92 25.84
N ALA A 347 -56.54 -34.53 24.56
CA ALA A 347 -56.30 -33.13 24.12
C ALA A 347 -57.42 -32.22 24.68
N PRO A 348 -57.29 -30.86 24.80
CA PRO A 348 -56.80 -29.99 23.72
C PRO A 348 -56.15 -28.62 24.12
N SER A 349 -55.61 -27.94 23.09
CA SER A 349 -55.80 -26.49 22.79
C SER A 349 -55.34 -25.39 23.77
N LYS A 350 -54.46 -24.52 23.26
CA LYS A 350 -54.54 -23.02 23.15
C LYS A 350 -53.12 -22.45 23.12
N ALA A 351 -52.69 -21.78 22.05
CA ALA A 351 -52.92 -20.36 21.76
C ALA A 351 -52.36 -19.44 22.86
N TYR A 352 -51.20 -18.83 22.58
CA TYR A 352 -51.02 -17.37 22.49
C TYR A 352 -49.82 -17.06 21.60
#